data_AF-A0A6G6SL10-F1
#
_entry.id   AF-A0A6G6SL10-F1
#
_cell.length_a   1.000
_cell.length_b   1.000
_cell.length_c   1.000
_cell.angle_alpha   90.00
_cell.angle_beta   90.00
_cell.angle_gamma   90.00
#
_symmetry.space_group_name_H-M   'P 1'
#
loop_
_entity.id
_entity.type
_entity.pdbx_description
1 polymer ?
#
loop_
_entity_poly.entity_id
_entity_poly.type
_entity_poly.pdbx_seq_one_letter_code
_entity_poly.pdbx_strand_id
1 'polypeptide(L)'
;MKGTTLTELNKAYLRQGRFIAGRYIHANIKYFIDKTDAIFFELELAADKQRTRGKAYQRINDIENASRMAKFKALQLKVTVRNGGI
;
A
#
# COMPACT_ATOMS: atom_id res chain seq x y z
N MET A 1 -10.71 6.89 -13.95
CA MET A 1 -9.43 6.87 -13.19
C MET A 1 -9.05 5.43 -12.91
N LYS A 2 -7.87 4.95 -13.35
CA LYS A 2 -7.27 3.73 -12.78
C LYS A 2 -6.83 4.11 -11.37
N GLY A 3 -7.73 3.96 -10.39
CA GLY A 3 -7.40 4.23 -8.99
C GLY A 3 -6.24 3.34 -8.56
N THR A 4 -5.25 3.93 -7.90
CA THR A 4 -4.15 3.21 -7.26
C THR A 4 -4.74 2.20 -6.28
N THR A 5 -4.45 0.93 -6.49
CA THR A 5 -4.92 -0.14 -5.60
C THR A 5 -4.25 -0.01 -4.23
N LEU A 6 -4.89 -0.51 -3.18
CA LEU A 6 -4.35 -0.62 -1.83
C LEU A 6 -3.01 -1.36 -1.83
N THR A 7 -2.86 -2.37 -2.68
CA THR A 7 -1.60 -3.08 -2.88
C THR A 7 -0.50 -2.15 -3.39
N GLU A 8 -0.80 -1.30 -4.38
CA GLU A 8 0.14 -0.31 -4.90
C GLU A 8 0.46 0.78 -3.88
N LEU A 9 -0.54 1.21 -3.11
CA LEU A 9 -0.40 2.20 -2.05
C LEU A 9 0.50 1.67 -0.91
N ASN A 10 0.26 0.44 -0.45
CA ASN A 10 1.08 -0.23 0.56
C ASN A 10 2.53 -0.39 0.08
N LYS A 11 2.73 -0.80 -1.18
CA LYS A 11 4.07 -0.88 -1.78
C LYS A 11 4.75 0.49 -1.85
N ALA A 12 4.01 1.56 -2.13
CA ALA A 12 4.55 2.91 -2.16
C ALA A 12 5.02 3.37 -0.77
N TYR A 13 4.21 3.19 0.27
CA TYR A 13 4.57 3.57 1.64
C TYR A 13 5.75 2.76 2.19
N LEU A 14 5.80 1.45 1.93
CA LEU A 14 6.95 0.61 2.31
C LEU A 14 8.24 1.10 1.66
N ARG A 15 8.19 1.45 0.36
CA ARG A 15 9.35 2.02 -0.35
C ARG A 15 9.77 3.38 0.22
N GLN A 16 8.82 4.24 0.59
CA GLN A 16 9.13 5.52 1.22
C GLN A 16 9.84 5.34 2.56
N GLY A 17 9.35 4.44 3.41
CA GLY A 17 9.99 4.13 4.69
C GLY A 17 11.43 3.62 4.52
N ARG A 18 11.62 2.65 3.61
CA ARG A 18 12.97 2.12 3.29
C ARG A 18 13.89 3.17 2.70
N PHE A 19 13.39 4.08 1.86
CA PHE A 19 14.19 5.15 1.28
C PHE A 19 14.67 6.15 2.35
N ILE A 20 13.81 6.48 3.32
CA ILE A 20 14.19 7.34 4.45
C ILE A 20 15.26 6.67 5.30
N ALA A 21 15.06 5.39 5.67
CA ALA A 21 16.07 4.62 6.40
C ALA A 21 17.40 4.51 5.64
N GLY A 22 17.34 4.25 4.33
CA GLY A 22 18.53 4.20 3.48
C GLY A 22 19.34 5.50 3.52
N ARG A 23 18.68 6.66 3.51
CA ARG A 23 19.37 7.97 3.66
C ARG A 23 20.02 8.11 5.03
N TYR A 24 19.34 7.69 6.10
CA TYR A 24 19.90 7.71 7.45
C TYR A 24 21.12 6.78 7.58
N ILE A 25 21.04 5.56 7.07
CA ILE A 25 22.14 4.59 7.07
C ILE A 25 23.34 5.14 6.31
N HIS A 26 23.11 5.70 5.12
CA HIS A 26 24.18 6.28 4.30
C HIS A 26 24.90 7.43 5.03
N ALA A 27 24.14 8.31 5.69
CA ALA A 27 24.72 9.40 6.49
C ALA A 27 25.54 8.90 7.69
N ASN A 28 25.27 7.69 8.18
CA ASN A 28 25.90 7.09 9.35
C ASN A 28 26.73 5.84 9.00
N ILE A 29 27.27 5.76 7.78
CA ILE A 29 27.87 4.54 7.22
C ILE A 29 28.96 3.91 8.12
N LYS A 30 29.74 4.73 8.82
CA LYS A 30 30.78 4.25 9.75
C LYS A 30 30.22 3.44 10.92
N TYR A 31 29.03 3.79 11.40
CA TYR A 31 28.36 3.04 12.47
C TYR A 31 27.80 1.71 11.96
N PHE A 32 27.28 1.72 10.72
CA PHE A 32 26.62 0.57 10.12
C PHE A 32 27.56 -0.39 9.37
N ILE A 33 28.84 -0.05 9.24
CA ILE A 33 29.82 -0.94 8.64
C ILE A 33 29.84 -2.26 9.41
N ASP A 34 29.72 -3.36 8.67
CA ASP A 34 29.63 -4.73 9.21
C ASP A 34 28.43 -5.00 10.15
N LYS A 35 27.45 -4.08 10.23
CA LYS A 35 26.23 -4.24 11.04
C LYS A 35 25.00 -4.50 10.17
N THR A 36 25.06 -5.56 9.38
CA THR A 36 23.98 -5.95 8.45
C THR A 36 22.64 -6.09 9.16
N ASP A 37 22.60 -6.71 10.34
CA ASP A 37 21.35 -6.86 11.11
C ASP A 37 20.75 -5.53 11.54
N ALA A 38 21.58 -4.56 11.94
CA ALA A 38 21.12 -3.22 12.29
C ALA A 38 20.58 -2.46 11.07
N ILE A 39 21.19 -2.63 9.90
CA ILE A 39 20.71 -2.08 8.63
C ILE A 39 19.32 -2.65 8.32
N PHE A 40 19.14 -3.98 8.41
CA PHE A 40 17.85 -4.62 8.17
C PHE A 40 16.78 -4.14 9.16
N PHE A 41 17.15 -4.05 10.44
CA PHE A 41 16.23 -3.58 11.47
C PHE A 41 15.75 -2.15 11.22
N GLU A 42 16.65 -1.22 10.88
CA GLU A 42 16.28 0.17 10.58
C GLU A 42 15.39 0.29 9.34
N LEU A 43 15.68 -0.48 8.30
CA LEU A 43 14.86 -0.52 7.08
C LEU A 43 13.43 -1.00 7.37
N GLU A 44 13.28 -2.07 8.14
CA GLU A 44 11.97 -2.61 8.50
C GLU A 44 11.22 -1.72 9.49
N LEU A 45 11.90 -1.15 10.49
CA LEU A 45 11.29 -0.23 11.44
C LEU A 45 10.74 1.02 10.75
N ALA A 46 11.50 1.60 9.82
CA ALA A 46 11.05 2.78 9.06
C ALA A 46 9.91 2.44 8.08
N ALA A 47 9.95 1.27 7.45
CA ALA A 47 8.87 0.79 6.61
C ALA A 47 7.58 0.59 7.40
N ASP A 48 7.67 0.02 8.60
CA ASP A 48 6.52 -0.26 9.46
C ASP A 48 5.87 1.02 10.02
N LYS A 49 6.68 2.06 10.32
CA LYS A 49 6.17 3.39 10.69
C LYS A 49 5.34 4.05 9.58
N GLN A 50 5.68 3.80 8.32
CA GLN A 50 4.95 4.36 7.17
C GLN A 50 3.72 3.54 6.78
N ARG A 51 3.53 2.36 7.38
CA ARG A 51 2.35 1.54 7.12
C ARG A 51 1.12 2.25 7.65
N THR A 52 0.12 2.44 6.78
CA THR A 52 -1.18 2.98 7.21
C THR A 52 -1.83 2.02 8.20
N ARG A 53 -2.31 2.54 9.33
CA ARG A 53 -2.91 1.78 10.43
C ARG A 53 -4.25 2.36 10.87
N GLY A 54 -5.02 1.55 11.59
CA GLY A 54 -6.28 1.95 12.21
C GLY A 54 -7.26 2.58 11.22
N LYS A 55 -7.80 3.75 11.58
CA LYS A 55 -8.83 4.45 10.79
C LYS A 55 -8.37 4.81 9.38
N ALA A 56 -7.08 5.09 9.17
CA ALA A 56 -6.56 5.39 7.84
C ALA A 56 -6.57 4.15 6.94
N TYR A 57 -6.20 2.99 7.49
CA TYR A 57 -6.25 1.72 6.76
C TYR A 57 -7.69 1.30 6.44
N GLN A 58 -8.61 1.43 7.40
CA GLN A 58 -10.05 1.19 7.18
C GLN A 58 -10.60 2.04 6.04
N ARG A 59 -10.33 3.35 6.04
CA ARG A 59 -10.78 4.25 4.97
C ARG A 59 -10.31 3.81 3.58
N ILE A 60 -9.06 3.34 3.47
CA ILE A 60 -8.53 2.88 2.17
C ILE A 60 -9.25 1.58 1.73
N ASN A 61 -9.46 0.64 2.66
CA ASN A 61 -10.24 -0.58 2.38
C ASN A 61 -11.67 -0.26 1.94
N ASP A 62 -12.34 0.67 2.60
CA ASP A 62 -13.72 1.05 2.29
C ASP A 62 -13.81 1.65 0.88
N ILE A 63 -12.86 2.51 0.51
CA ILE A 63 -12.77 3.10 -0.84
C ILE A 63 -12.55 2.01 -1.90
N GLU A 64 -11.66 1.04 -1.65
CA GLU A 64 -11.45 -0.08 -2.57
C GLU A 64 -12.71 -0.94 -2.74
N ASN A 65 -13.37 -1.28 -1.63
CA ASN A 65 -14.55 -2.11 -1.63
C ASN A 65 -15.72 -1.42 -2.34
N ALA A 66 -15.91 -0.12 -2.09
CA ALA A 66 -16.90 0.69 -2.81
C ALA A 66 -16.65 0.67 -4.33
N SER A 67 -15.39 0.81 -4.76
CA SER A 67 -15.00 0.73 -6.17
C SER A 67 -15.27 -0.65 -6.78
N ARG A 68 -14.98 -1.74 -6.05
CA ARG A 68 -15.29 -3.12 -6.48
C ARG A 68 -16.79 -3.36 -6.58
N MET A 69 -17.56 -2.91 -5.59
CA MET A 69 -19.02 -3.05 -5.59
C MET A 69 -19.67 -2.28 -6.74
N ALA A 70 -19.20 -1.06 -7.05
CA ALA A 70 -19.68 -0.29 -8.18
C ALA A 70 -19.43 -1.01 -9.52
N LYS A 71 -18.23 -1.57 -9.70
CA LYS A 71 -17.90 -2.38 -10.90
C LYS A 71 -18.75 -3.63 -10.99
N PHE A 72 -18.95 -4.33 -9.87
CA PHE A 72 -19.76 -5.55 -9.82
C PHE A 72 -21.23 -5.26 -10.16
N LYS A 73 -21.82 -4.20 -9.59
CA LYS A 73 -23.18 -3.77 -9.90
C LYS A 73 -23.35 -3.41 -11.38
N ALA A 74 -22.37 -2.71 -11.96
CA ALA A 74 -22.37 -2.41 -13.40
C ALA A 74 -22.27 -3.69 -14.26
N LEU A 75 -21.54 -4.71 -13.79
CA LEU A 75 -21.44 -6.00 -14.46
C LEU A 75 -22.76 -6.79 -14.37
N GLN A 76 -23.40 -6.80 -13.21
CA GLN A 76 -24.72 -7.42 -13.01
C GLN A 76 -25.75 -6.79 -13.97
N LEU A 77 -25.83 -5.46 -14.02
CA LEU A 77 -26.73 -4.75 -14.95
C LEU A 77 -26.49 -5.17 -16.41
N LYS A 78 -25.23 -5.25 -16.85
CA LYS A 78 -24.91 -5.71 -18.22
C LYS A 78 -25.34 -7.14 -18.49
N VAL A 79 -25.19 -8.04 -17.52
CA VAL A 79 -25.61 -9.45 -17.65
C VAL A 79 -27.14 -9.54 -17.67
N THR A 80 -27.83 -8.80 -16.81
CA THR A 80 -29.30 -8.76 -16.74
C THR A 80 -29.91 -8.25 -18.05
N VAL A 81 -29.38 -7.14 -18.60
CA VAL A 81 -29.78 -6.62 -19.92
C VAL A 81 -29.49 -7.63 -21.04
N ARG A 82 -28.33 -8.29 -21.01
CA ARG A 82 -27.95 -9.30 -22.01
C ARG A 82 -28.85 -10.55 -21.97
N ASN A 83 -29.38 -10.89 -20.80
CA ASN A 83 -30.27 -12.03 -20.59
C ASN A 83 -31.75 -11.67 -20.78
N GLY A 84 -32.07 -10.47 -21.29
CA GLY A 84 -33.44 -10.03 -21.57
C GLY A 84 -34.27 -9.68 -20.33
N GLY A 85 -33.63 -9.51 -19.18
CA GLY A 85 -34.26 -8.99 -17.97
C GLY A 85 -34.35 -7.47 -18.04
N ILE A 86 -35.43 -6.96 -18.66
CA ILE A 86 -35.68 -5.56 -19.05
C ILE A 86 -34.79 -5.07 -20.20
#